data_AF-A0A526R562-F1
#
_entry.id   AF-A0A526R562-F1
#
_cell.length_a   1.000
_cell.length_b   1.000
_cell.length_c   1.000
_cell.angle_alpha   90.00
_cell.angle_beta   90.00
_cell.angle_gamma   90.00
#
_symmetry.space_group_name_H-M   'P 1'
#
loop_
_entity.id
_entity.type
_entity.pdbx_description
1 polymer ?
#
loop_
_entity_poly.entity_id
_entity_poly.type
_entity_poly.pdbx_seq_one_letter_code
_entity_poly.pdbx_strand_id
1 'polypeptide(L)'
;MLGDREGGGMEASMREGRSLLALKCALLLAVILLTNHGVIDRIRLLIDDQRQLTLMIFSIIWVISVLAVLAAAFHPNSIIRLLWAVPLAISSAAAYGYYLVQGSEFFIFDVLNFWTVRHEAHRASEFYSNAIWWSVAVAILGVVAIAMPPSLPPLATRRTRYWSPMVPMLPIVLIAGVVIYREGKGSEALPKQFSPLSLAAIAAYKVNSGTFPEREIVSMTPERKQARAIVLLVDESIRSDFVSLEPP
;
A
#
# COMPACT_ATOMS: atom_id res chain seq x y z
N MET A 1 56.53 -0.72 16.70
CA MET A 1 55.29 0.04 16.97
C MET A 1 54.55 0.42 15.67
N LEU A 2 54.26 -0.54 14.78
CA LEU A 2 53.52 -0.29 13.52
C LEU A 2 52.39 -1.30 13.27
N GLY A 3 52.19 -2.31 14.13
CA GLY A 3 51.17 -3.35 13.96
C GLY A 3 49.80 -3.06 14.57
N ASP A 4 49.68 -2.07 15.47
CA ASP A 4 48.42 -1.79 16.19
C ASP A 4 47.44 -0.87 15.46
N ARG A 5 47.86 -0.22 14.36
CA ARG A 5 46.99 0.71 13.61
C ARG A 5 46.10 0.02 12.57
N GLU A 6 46.47 -1.17 12.08
CA GLU A 6 45.69 -1.87 11.05
C GLU A 6 44.50 -2.67 11.62
N GLY A 7 44.62 -3.20 12.83
CA GLY A 7 43.53 -3.94 13.50
C GLY A 7 42.32 -3.05 13.86
N GLY A 8 42.59 -1.84 14.35
CA GLY A 8 41.54 -0.90 14.76
C GLY A 8 40.67 -0.37 13.60
N GLY A 9 41.25 -0.21 12.41
CA GLY A 9 40.51 0.27 11.22
C GLY A 9 39.52 -0.76 10.68
N MET A 10 39.89 -2.05 10.71
CA MET A 10 39.04 -3.12 10.21
C MET A 10 37.85 -3.39 11.15
N GLU A 11 38.06 -3.34 12.47
CA GLU A 11 36.97 -3.45 13.45
C GLU A 11 35.98 -2.28 13.37
N ALA A 12 36.49 -1.05 13.19
CA ALA A 12 35.64 0.14 13.05
C ALA A 12 34.76 0.09 11.80
N SER A 13 35.34 -0.26 10.64
CA SER A 13 34.61 -0.41 9.37
C SER A 13 33.53 -1.51 9.44
N MET A 14 33.83 -2.64 10.09
CA MET A 14 32.85 -3.71 10.30
C MET A 14 31.71 -3.29 11.24
N ARG A 15 32.00 -2.52 12.30
CA ARG A 15 30.96 -1.99 13.21
C ARG A 15 30.04 -1.02 12.49
N GLU A 16 30.60 -0.10 11.70
CA GLU A 16 29.85 0.89 10.92
C GLU A 16 28.93 0.24 9.88
N GLY A 17 29.42 -0.79 9.17
CA GLY A 17 28.60 -1.56 8.24
C GLY A 17 27.40 -2.24 8.91
N ARG A 18 27.60 -2.79 10.12
CA ARG A 18 26.53 -3.44 10.89
C ARG A 18 25.49 -2.44 11.41
N SER A 19 25.91 -1.26 11.88
CA SER A 19 24.97 -0.23 12.32
C SER A 19 24.11 0.31 11.18
N LEU A 20 24.69 0.50 9.99
CA LEU A 20 23.94 0.95 8.81
C LEU A 20 22.93 -0.11 8.34
N LEU A 21 23.31 -1.39 8.36
CA LEU A 21 22.40 -2.48 8.04
C LEU A 21 21.23 -2.54 9.03
N ALA A 22 21.52 -2.45 10.33
CA ALA A 22 20.49 -2.45 11.37
C ALA A 22 19.54 -1.26 11.23
N LEU A 23 20.07 -0.06 10.98
CA LEU A 23 19.29 1.15 10.74
C LEU A 23 18.37 0.97 9.52
N LYS A 24 18.89 0.44 8.41
CA LYS A 24 18.09 0.18 7.21
C LYS A 24 16.94 -0.80 7.48
N CYS A 25 17.23 -1.91 8.16
CA CYS A 25 16.20 -2.87 8.53
C CYS A 25 15.14 -2.26 9.45
N ALA A 26 15.56 -1.45 10.43
CA ALA A 26 14.65 -0.74 11.32
C ALA A 26 13.76 0.25 10.56
N LEU A 27 14.31 1.00 9.61
CA LEU A 27 13.55 1.92 8.76
C LEU A 27 12.53 1.19 7.88
N LEU A 28 12.94 0.09 7.23
CA LEU A 28 12.02 -0.73 6.41
C LEU A 28 10.89 -1.31 7.27
N LEU A 29 11.21 -1.83 8.45
CA LEU A 29 10.22 -2.35 9.38
C LEU A 29 9.27 -1.24 9.85
N ALA A 30 9.80 -0.07 10.21
CA ALA A 30 9.00 1.07 10.60
C ALA A 30 8.03 1.51 9.50
N VAL A 31 8.49 1.60 8.25
CA VAL A 31 7.62 1.94 7.10
C VAL A 31 6.53 0.88 6.92
N ILE A 32 6.88 -0.41 6.96
CA ILE A 32 5.90 -1.49 6.78
C ILE A 32 4.85 -1.45 7.88
N LEU A 33 5.25 -1.33 9.15
CA LEU A 33 4.31 -1.29 10.28
C LEU A 33 3.46 -0.03 10.28
N LEU A 34 4.07 1.12 9.96
CA LEU A 34 3.39 2.41 9.92
C LEU A 34 2.32 2.46 8.84
N THR A 35 2.53 1.86 7.66
CA THR A 35 1.59 2.01 6.54
C THR A 35 0.53 0.92 6.51
N ASN A 36 0.81 -0.25 7.08
CA ASN A 36 -0.05 -1.43 6.95
C ASN A 36 -0.94 -1.62 8.18
N HIS A 37 -1.83 -0.67 8.39
CA HIS A 37 -2.89 -0.79 9.37
C HIS A 37 -3.87 -1.92 8.98
N GLY A 38 -4.55 -2.51 9.97
CA GLY A 38 -5.61 -3.50 9.73
C GLY A 38 -5.18 -4.92 9.36
N VAL A 39 -3.87 -5.18 9.18
CA VAL A 39 -3.36 -6.54 8.87
C VAL A 39 -3.70 -7.54 9.97
N ILE A 40 -3.49 -7.14 11.22
CA ILE A 40 -3.76 -8.00 12.38
C ILE A 40 -5.26 -8.27 12.49
N ASP A 41 -6.09 -7.24 12.34
CA ASP A 41 -7.54 -7.37 12.40
C ASP A 41 -8.07 -8.26 11.28
N ARG A 42 -7.49 -8.15 10.08
CA ARG A 42 -7.82 -9.04 8.95
C ARG A 42 -7.44 -10.49 9.24
N ILE A 43 -6.27 -10.74 9.81
CA ILE A 43 -5.84 -12.10 10.19
C ILE A 43 -6.81 -12.68 11.21
N ARG A 44 -7.17 -11.92 12.25
CA ARG A 44 -8.15 -12.33 13.27
C ARG A 44 -9.49 -12.69 12.65
N LEU A 45 -10.04 -11.79 11.82
CA LEU A 45 -11.31 -12.02 11.11
C LEU A 45 -11.27 -13.31 10.29
N LEU A 46 -10.19 -13.56 9.53
CA LEU A 46 -10.09 -14.75 8.69
C LEU A 46 -9.95 -16.05 9.49
N ILE A 47 -9.35 -15.99 10.69
CA ILE A 47 -9.26 -17.11 11.62
C ILE A 47 -10.64 -17.37 12.25
N ASP A 48 -11.31 -16.33 12.73
CA ASP A 48 -12.63 -16.42 13.37
C ASP A 48 -13.70 -16.94 12.40
N ASP A 49 -13.69 -16.47 11.15
CA ASP A 49 -14.58 -16.92 10.07
C ASP A 49 -14.20 -18.31 9.49
N GLN A 50 -13.15 -18.97 9.99
CA GLN A 50 -12.66 -20.27 9.51
C GLN A 50 -12.30 -20.30 8.01
N ARG A 51 -11.90 -19.16 7.42
CA ARG A 51 -11.58 -19.03 5.99
C ARG A 51 -10.13 -19.37 5.68
N GLN A 52 -9.73 -20.62 5.97
CA GLN A 52 -8.33 -21.08 5.89
C GLN A 52 -7.67 -20.87 4.52
N LEU A 53 -8.40 -21.13 3.42
CA LEU A 53 -7.87 -20.92 2.06
C LEU A 53 -7.56 -19.43 1.80
N THR A 54 -8.43 -18.53 2.25
CA THR A 54 -8.24 -17.08 2.07
C THR A 54 -7.08 -16.59 2.94
N LEU A 55 -6.97 -17.08 4.17
CA LEU A 55 -5.84 -16.81 5.05
C LEU A 55 -4.52 -17.26 4.42
N MET A 56 -4.47 -18.47 3.86
CA MET A 56 -3.27 -18.99 3.20
C MET A 56 -2.84 -18.12 2.01
N ILE A 57 -3.78 -17.77 1.11
CA ILE A 57 -3.49 -16.89 -0.03
C ILE A 57 -3.02 -15.51 0.44
N PHE A 58 -3.71 -14.94 1.44
CA PHE A 58 -3.34 -13.66 2.04
C PHE A 58 -1.92 -13.68 2.61
N SER A 59 -1.58 -14.71 3.40
CA SER A 59 -0.24 -14.88 3.97
C SER A 59 0.85 -15.05 2.90
N ILE A 60 0.57 -15.81 1.84
CA ILE A 60 1.51 -15.98 0.72
C ILE A 60 1.81 -14.64 0.04
N ILE A 61 0.77 -13.85 -0.26
CA ILE A 61 0.93 -12.52 -0.88
C ILE A 61 1.75 -11.60 0.02
N TRP A 62 1.48 -11.65 1.33
CA TRP A 62 2.24 -10.88 2.33
C TRP A 62 3.72 -11.25 2.37
N VAL A 63 4.03 -12.54 2.48
CA VAL A 63 5.43 -13.03 2.49
C VAL A 63 6.15 -12.63 1.20
N ILE A 64 5.51 -12.85 0.05
CA ILE A 64 6.06 -12.46 -1.25
C ILE A 64 6.33 -10.95 -1.33
N SER A 65 5.40 -10.13 -0.82
CA SER A 65 5.53 -8.68 -0.85
C SER A 65 6.68 -8.20 0.05
N VAL A 66 6.82 -8.76 1.25
CA VAL A 66 7.96 -8.46 2.13
C VAL A 66 9.27 -8.84 1.46
N LEU A 67 9.35 -10.04 0.86
CA LEU A 67 10.53 -10.47 0.11
C LEU A 67 10.83 -9.55 -1.08
N ALA A 68 9.81 -9.05 -1.77
CA ALA A 68 9.97 -8.12 -2.88
C ALA A 68 10.44 -6.72 -2.44
N VAL A 69 9.99 -6.21 -1.28
CA VAL A 69 10.52 -4.97 -0.70
C VAL A 69 11.99 -5.15 -0.33
N LEU A 70 12.34 -6.29 0.29
CA LEU A 70 13.72 -6.61 0.62
C LEU A 70 14.58 -6.75 -0.65
N ALA A 71 14.06 -7.38 -1.71
CA ALA A 71 14.72 -7.47 -3.01
C ALA A 71 15.06 -6.09 -3.58
N ALA A 72 14.07 -5.19 -3.59
CA ALA A 72 14.23 -3.82 -4.08
C ALA A 72 15.24 -3.06 -3.23
N ALA A 73 15.09 -3.10 -1.90
CA ALA A 73 15.94 -2.36 -0.97
C ALA A 73 17.39 -2.87 -0.97
N PHE A 74 17.63 -4.17 -1.05
CA PHE A 74 18.99 -4.74 -1.04
C PHE A 74 19.57 -4.95 -2.45
N HIS A 75 18.94 -4.39 -3.49
CA HIS A 75 19.46 -4.47 -4.85
C HIS A 75 20.81 -3.72 -4.96
N PRO A 76 21.85 -4.34 -5.54
CA PRO A 76 23.19 -3.77 -5.59
C PRO A 76 23.29 -2.52 -6.49
N ASN A 77 22.51 -2.46 -7.57
CA ASN A 77 22.44 -1.27 -8.43
C ASN A 77 21.57 -0.18 -7.79
N SER A 78 22.18 0.97 -7.46
CA SER A 78 21.50 2.13 -6.87
C SER A 78 20.39 2.71 -7.74
N ILE A 79 20.52 2.67 -9.07
CA ILE A 79 19.48 3.17 -10.00
C ILE A 79 18.24 2.31 -9.88
N ILE A 80 18.38 0.98 -9.95
CA ILE A 80 17.26 0.03 -9.84
C ILE A 80 16.60 0.14 -8.47
N ARG A 81 17.40 0.33 -7.42
CA ARG A 81 16.90 0.58 -6.07
C ARG A 81 16.06 1.85 -5.99
N LEU A 82 16.52 2.96 -6.60
CA LEU A 82 15.76 4.22 -6.63
C LEU A 82 14.49 4.11 -7.50
N LEU A 83 14.59 3.43 -8.65
CA LEU A 83 13.47 3.17 -9.55
C LEU A 83 12.32 2.42 -8.85
N TRP A 84 12.63 1.56 -7.90
CA TRP A 84 11.62 0.89 -7.06
C TRP A 84 11.27 1.67 -5.80
N ALA A 85 12.22 2.40 -5.20
CA ALA A 85 11.98 3.18 -4.00
C ALA A 85 10.84 4.21 -4.20
N VAL A 86 10.88 4.94 -5.32
CA VAL A 86 9.89 5.99 -5.62
C VAL A 86 8.46 5.44 -5.72
N PRO A 87 8.14 4.49 -6.63
CA PRO A 87 6.77 4.01 -6.77
C PRO A 87 6.27 3.29 -5.50
N LEU A 88 7.11 2.51 -4.81
CA LEU A 88 6.70 1.82 -3.58
C LEU A 88 6.44 2.80 -2.43
N ALA A 89 7.24 3.86 -2.33
CA ALA A 89 7.03 4.91 -1.33
C ALA A 89 5.78 5.74 -1.65
N ILE A 90 5.56 6.13 -2.91
CA ILE A 90 4.35 6.84 -3.33
C ILE A 90 3.11 5.97 -3.08
N SER A 91 3.18 4.68 -3.41
CA SER A 91 2.10 3.72 -3.11
C SER A 91 1.77 3.70 -1.62
N SER A 92 2.80 3.51 -0.79
CA SER A 92 2.64 3.45 0.67
C SER A 92 2.05 4.75 1.23
N ALA A 93 2.54 5.89 0.75
CA ALA A 93 2.06 7.22 1.15
C ALA A 93 0.63 7.49 0.69
N ALA A 94 0.25 7.08 -0.52
CA ALA A 94 -1.11 7.24 -1.04
C ALA A 94 -2.11 6.43 -0.20
N ALA A 95 -1.79 5.17 0.11
CA ALA A 95 -2.63 4.35 0.99
C ALA A 95 -2.73 4.91 2.41
N TYR A 96 -1.59 5.35 2.98
CA TYR A 96 -1.55 5.93 4.31
C TYR A 96 -2.34 7.24 4.39
N GLY A 97 -2.15 8.15 3.43
CA GLY A 97 -2.89 9.40 3.33
C GLY A 97 -4.38 9.21 3.13
N TYR A 98 -4.75 8.26 2.27
CA TYR A 98 -6.15 7.89 2.09
C TYR A 98 -6.77 7.40 3.40
N TYR A 99 -6.08 6.50 4.12
CA TYR A 99 -6.55 6.00 5.41
C TYR A 99 -6.67 7.10 6.46
N LEU A 100 -5.73 8.05 6.52
CA LEU A 100 -5.80 9.20 7.43
C LEU A 100 -7.03 10.09 7.19
N VAL A 101 -7.46 10.22 5.94
CA VAL A 101 -8.59 11.09 5.56
C VAL A 101 -9.93 10.38 5.65
N GLN A 102 -10.01 9.15 5.13
CA GLN A 102 -11.27 8.40 5.00
C GLN A 102 -11.53 7.41 6.15
N GLY A 103 -10.50 7.05 6.93
CA GLY A 103 -10.60 6.01 7.96
C GLY A 103 -10.85 4.61 7.39
N SER A 104 -10.73 4.43 6.07
CA SER A 104 -11.07 3.21 5.35
C SER A 104 -9.95 2.80 4.37
N GLU A 105 -10.08 1.60 3.84
CA GLU A 105 -9.11 1.01 2.93
C GLU A 105 -9.23 1.58 1.50
N PHE A 106 -8.11 1.59 0.78
CA PHE A 106 -8.05 2.11 -0.58
C PHE A 106 -8.42 1.03 -1.61
N PHE A 107 -9.46 1.25 -2.42
CA PHE A 107 -9.98 0.30 -3.39
C PHE A 107 -9.93 0.80 -4.84
N ILE A 108 -10.23 -0.12 -5.78
CA ILE A 108 -10.25 0.18 -7.21
C ILE A 108 -11.23 1.29 -7.58
N PHE A 109 -12.40 1.33 -6.93
CA PHE A 109 -13.42 2.34 -7.20
C PHE A 109 -12.97 3.73 -6.75
N ASP A 110 -12.18 3.83 -5.68
CA ASP A 110 -11.61 5.10 -5.23
C ASP A 110 -10.64 5.68 -6.23
N VAL A 111 -9.80 4.83 -6.84
CA VAL A 111 -8.88 5.26 -7.92
C VAL A 111 -9.67 5.83 -9.10
N LEU A 112 -10.76 5.16 -9.50
CA LEU A 112 -11.62 5.61 -10.59
C LEU A 112 -12.33 6.93 -10.22
N ASN A 113 -12.82 7.06 -8.99
CA ASN A 113 -13.44 8.28 -8.49
C ASN A 113 -12.43 9.44 -8.46
N PHE A 114 -11.20 9.22 -8.01
CA PHE A 114 -10.16 10.25 -8.07
C PHE A 114 -9.84 10.66 -9.51
N TRP A 115 -9.89 9.74 -10.46
CA TRP A 115 -9.68 10.07 -11.87
C TRP A 115 -10.80 10.98 -12.43
N THR A 116 -12.06 10.74 -12.06
CA THR A 116 -13.20 11.55 -12.52
C THR A 116 -13.20 12.93 -11.87
N VAL A 117 -12.91 13.02 -10.56
CA VAL A 117 -12.93 14.28 -9.78
C VAL A 117 -11.57 14.98 -9.69
N ARG A 118 -10.57 14.58 -10.50
CA ARG A 118 -9.20 15.16 -10.47
C ARG A 118 -9.14 16.68 -10.63
N HIS A 119 -10.18 17.29 -11.21
CA HIS A 119 -10.29 18.74 -11.37
C HIS A 119 -10.49 19.48 -10.03
N GLU A 120 -10.98 18.79 -8.99
CA GLU A 120 -11.14 19.33 -7.62
C GLU A 120 -9.89 19.11 -6.74
N ALA A 121 -8.79 18.60 -7.29
CA ALA A 121 -7.59 18.26 -6.54
C ALA A 121 -7.01 19.47 -5.76
N HIS A 122 -7.13 20.68 -6.31
CA HIS A 122 -6.64 21.88 -5.64
C HIS A 122 -7.44 22.18 -4.35
N ARG A 123 -8.78 22.17 -4.42
CA ARG A 123 -9.62 22.38 -3.23
C ARG A 123 -9.42 21.28 -2.19
N ALA A 124 -9.30 20.03 -2.65
CA ALA A 124 -8.98 18.91 -1.76
C ALA A 124 -7.62 19.10 -1.08
N SER A 125 -6.62 19.64 -1.77
CA SER A 125 -5.29 19.87 -1.20
C SER A 125 -5.26 20.95 -0.11
N GLU A 126 -6.08 22.00 -0.26
CA GLU A 126 -6.22 23.03 0.76
C GLU A 126 -6.91 22.47 2.00
N PHE A 127 -7.98 21.71 1.80
CA PHE A 127 -8.78 21.14 2.88
C PHE A 127 -8.04 20.03 3.65
N TYR A 128 -7.33 19.14 2.96
CA TYR A 128 -6.60 18.01 3.55
C TYR A 128 -5.09 18.24 3.71
N SER A 129 -4.66 19.50 3.73
CA SER A 129 -3.24 19.90 3.79
C SER A 129 -2.45 19.21 4.92
N ASN A 130 -3.04 19.04 6.10
CA ASN A 130 -2.41 18.34 7.21
C ASN A 130 -2.12 16.85 6.88
N ALA A 131 -3.08 16.13 6.30
CA ALA A 131 -2.89 14.73 5.91
C ALA A 131 -1.87 14.58 4.78
N ILE A 132 -1.81 15.56 3.87
CA ILE A 132 -0.81 15.60 2.79
C ILE A 132 0.60 15.69 3.38
N TRP A 133 0.84 16.55 4.37
CA TRP A 133 2.17 16.65 5.00
C TRP A 133 2.64 15.34 5.62
N TRP A 134 1.76 14.63 6.33
CA TRP A 134 2.09 13.31 6.87
C TRP A 134 2.33 12.27 5.79
N SER A 135 1.56 12.31 4.71
CA SER A 135 1.73 11.42 3.55
C SER A 135 3.07 11.67 2.86
N VAL A 136 3.46 12.94 2.70
CA VAL A 136 4.77 13.34 2.15
C VAL A 136 5.90 12.87 3.07
N ALA A 137 5.75 12.99 4.39
CA ALA A 137 6.74 12.48 5.34
C ALA A 137 6.91 10.95 5.22
N VAL A 138 5.82 10.19 5.08
CA VAL A 138 5.85 8.75 4.83
C VAL A 138 6.51 8.41 3.48
N ALA A 139 6.25 9.20 2.43
CA ALA A 139 6.89 9.01 1.13
C ALA A 139 8.40 9.22 1.23
N ILE A 140 8.86 10.30 1.87
CA ILE A 140 10.28 10.59 2.07
C ILE A 140 10.93 9.46 2.89
N LEU A 141 10.29 9.05 3.99
CA LEU A 141 10.78 7.95 4.83
C LEU A 141 10.90 6.65 4.03
N GLY A 142 9.90 6.32 3.21
CA GLY A 142 9.91 5.14 2.33
C GLY A 142 11.03 5.19 1.30
N VAL A 143 11.23 6.34 0.64
CA VAL A 143 12.34 6.52 -0.31
C VAL A 143 13.67 6.34 0.39
N VAL A 144 13.89 6.98 1.54
CA VAL A 144 15.13 6.86 2.31
C VAL A 144 15.38 5.41 2.73
N ALA A 145 14.38 4.73 3.29
CA ALA A 145 14.48 3.36 3.76
C ALA A 145 14.89 2.38 2.65
N ILE A 146 14.31 2.54 1.44
CA ILE A 146 14.60 1.67 0.30
C ILE A 146 15.91 2.09 -0.38
N ALA A 147 16.12 3.39 -0.64
CA ALA A 147 17.24 3.92 -1.43
C ALA A 147 18.59 3.90 -0.69
N MET A 148 18.59 3.87 0.65
CA MET A 148 19.81 3.78 1.46
C MET A 148 20.75 2.68 0.95
N PRO A 149 22.06 2.91 0.83
CA PRO A 149 22.99 1.88 0.36
C PRO A 149 22.99 0.65 1.28
N PRO A 150 22.95 -0.57 0.73
CA PRO A 150 23.04 -1.78 1.54
C PRO A 150 24.49 -1.99 2.00
N SER A 151 24.75 -1.87 3.30
CA SER A 151 26.04 -2.23 3.92
C SER A 151 26.15 -3.75 4.12
N LEU A 152 26.11 -4.50 3.02
CA LEU A 152 26.18 -5.96 3.04
C LEU A 152 27.63 -6.47 2.96
N PRO A 153 27.97 -7.59 3.63
CA PRO A 153 29.24 -8.28 3.44
C PRO A 153 29.42 -8.72 1.97
N PRO A 154 30.65 -8.76 1.44
CA PRO A 154 30.91 -9.00 0.01
C PRO A 154 30.34 -10.32 -0.53
N LEU A 155 30.22 -11.35 0.31
CA LEU A 155 29.57 -12.63 -0.05
C LEU A 155 28.05 -12.51 -0.24
N ALA A 156 27.38 -11.72 0.58
CA ALA A 156 25.95 -11.47 0.45
C ALA A 156 25.65 -10.65 -0.82
N THR A 157 26.54 -9.69 -1.15
CA THR A 157 26.44 -8.85 -2.35
C THR A 157 26.55 -9.64 -3.65
N ARG A 158 27.33 -10.73 -3.69
CA ARG A 158 27.39 -11.64 -4.84
C ARG A 158 26.09 -12.41 -5.03
N ARG A 159 25.44 -12.85 -3.96
CA ARG A 159 24.19 -13.62 -4.02
C ARG A 159 22.99 -12.75 -4.38
N THR A 160 22.94 -11.50 -3.91
CA THR A 160 21.88 -10.54 -4.25
C THR A 160 21.96 -10.04 -5.69
N ARG A 161 23.12 -10.13 -6.35
CA ARG A 161 23.28 -9.83 -7.78
C ARG A 161 22.42 -10.70 -8.70
N TYR A 162 22.04 -11.89 -8.26
CA TYR A 162 21.20 -12.80 -9.05
C TYR A 162 19.70 -12.51 -8.93
N TRP A 163 19.29 -11.57 -8.06
CA TRP A 163 17.89 -11.22 -7.95
C TRP A 163 17.51 -10.39 -9.17
N SER A 164 16.51 -10.87 -9.91
CA SER A 164 16.00 -10.15 -11.07
C SER A 164 15.48 -8.77 -10.63
N PRO A 165 15.77 -7.69 -11.39
CA PRO A 165 15.24 -6.36 -11.07
C PRO A 165 13.71 -6.30 -11.15
N MET A 166 13.06 -7.32 -11.72
CA MET A 166 11.61 -7.43 -11.86
C MET A 166 10.93 -8.13 -10.68
N VAL A 167 11.65 -8.55 -9.63
CA VAL A 167 11.01 -9.19 -8.46
C VAL A 167 9.85 -8.37 -7.88
N PRO A 168 9.93 -7.02 -7.76
CA PRO A 168 8.81 -6.22 -7.27
C PRO A 168 7.55 -6.21 -8.16
N MET A 169 7.62 -6.65 -9.42
CA MET A 169 6.43 -6.82 -10.27
C MET A 169 5.55 -7.98 -9.81
N LEU A 170 6.13 -9.01 -9.19
CA LEU A 170 5.40 -10.21 -8.82
C LEU A 170 4.24 -9.94 -7.83
N PRO A 171 4.42 -9.24 -6.69
CA PRO A 171 3.29 -8.88 -5.83
C PRO A 171 2.30 -7.95 -6.54
N ILE A 172 2.75 -7.07 -7.44
CA ILE A 172 1.86 -6.16 -8.18
C ILE A 172 0.87 -6.97 -9.03
N VAL A 173 1.38 -7.95 -9.78
CA VAL A 173 0.56 -8.83 -10.63
C VAL A 173 -0.34 -9.73 -9.79
N LEU A 174 0.17 -10.31 -8.70
CA LEU A 174 -0.64 -11.16 -7.82
C LEU A 174 -1.82 -10.40 -7.19
N ILE A 175 -1.55 -9.21 -6.64
CA ILE A 175 -2.60 -8.36 -6.06
C ILE A 175 -3.60 -7.96 -7.14
N ALA A 176 -3.12 -7.58 -8.33
CA ALA A 176 -4.00 -7.24 -9.44
C ALA A 176 -4.93 -8.42 -9.82
N GLY A 177 -4.37 -9.64 -9.91
CA GLY A 177 -5.14 -10.85 -10.18
C GLY A 177 -6.21 -11.13 -9.13
N VAL A 178 -5.89 -10.98 -7.84
CA VAL A 178 -6.87 -11.14 -6.75
C VAL A 178 -7.98 -10.09 -6.82
N VAL A 179 -7.64 -8.83 -7.09
CA VAL A 179 -8.62 -7.74 -7.19
C VAL A 179 -9.57 -7.98 -8.37
N ILE A 180 -9.06 -8.43 -9.52
CA ILE A 180 -9.90 -8.78 -10.68
C ILE A 180 -10.82 -9.96 -10.35
N TYR A 181 -10.26 -11.02 -9.78
CA TYR A 181 -11.02 -12.23 -9.43
C TYR A 181 -12.12 -11.97 -8.38
N ARG A 182 -11.91 -11.00 -7.48
CA ARG A 182 -12.85 -10.62 -6.41
C ARG A 182 -13.67 -9.37 -6.75
N GLU A 183 -13.76 -8.99 -8.02
CA GLU A 183 -14.57 -7.87 -8.51
C GLU A 183 -14.31 -6.54 -7.77
N GLY A 184 -13.06 -6.29 -7.37
CA GLY A 184 -12.67 -5.06 -6.68
C GLY A 184 -12.70 -5.12 -5.15
N LYS A 185 -13.29 -6.15 -4.53
CA LYS A 185 -13.40 -6.30 -3.05
C LYS A 185 -12.25 -7.09 -2.40
N GLY A 186 -11.20 -7.40 -3.17
CA GLY A 186 -10.11 -8.29 -2.75
C GLY A 186 -8.87 -7.62 -2.15
N SER A 187 -8.79 -6.28 -2.12
CA SER A 187 -7.58 -5.55 -1.70
C SER A 187 -7.50 -5.21 -0.20
N GLU A 188 -8.48 -5.61 0.60
CA GLU A 188 -8.54 -5.33 2.03
C GLU A 188 -7.29 -5.82 2.76
N ALA A 189 -6.62 -4.91 3.50
CA ALA A 189 -5.41 -5.19 4.27
C ALA A 189 -4.25 -5.85 3.49
N LEU A 190 -4.22 -5.74 2.15
CA LEU A 190 -3.07 -6.15 1.35
C LEU A 190 -1.89 -5.16 1.54
N PRO A 191 -0.65 -5.58 1.23
CA PRO A 191 0.54 -4.75 1.39
C PRO A 191 0.45 -3.40 0.66
N LYS A 192 0.48 -2.29 1.42
CA LYS A 192 0.32 -0.93 0.90
C LYS A 192 1.45 -0.47 -0.01
N GLN A 193 2.61 -1.12 0.08
CA GLN A 193 3.74 -0.90 -0.83
C GLN A 193 3.39 -1.22 -2.28
N PHE A 194 2.46 -2.15 -2.53
CA PHE A 194 2.14 -2.64 -3.87
C PHE A 194 0.67 -2.46 -4.24
N SER A 195 -0.26 -2.51 -3.27
CA SER A 195 -1.70 -2.53 -3.56
C SER A 195 -2.17 -1.31 -4.36
N PRO A 196 -1.90 -0.05 -3.97
CA PRO A 196 -2.23 1.13 -4.78
C PRO A 196 -1.63 1.10 -6.20
N LEU A 197 -0.41 0.58 -6.39
CA LEU A 197 0.17 0.42 -7.74
C LEU A 197 -0.62 -0.58 -8.59
N SER A 198 -0.99 -1.72 -8.01
CA SER A 198 -1.85 -2.71 -8.68
C SER A 198 -3.21 -2.13 -9.04
N LEU A 199 -3.83 -1.39 -8.11
CA LEU A 199 -5.12 -0.74 -8.34
C LEU A 199 -5.01 0.33 -9.42
N ALA A 200 -3.97 1.15 -9.40
CA ALA A 200 -3.70 2.14 -10.45
C ALA A 200 -3.49 1.49 -11.82
N ALA A 201 -2.75 0.37 -11.88
CA ALA A 201 -2.56 -0.38 -13.13
C ALA A 201 -3.87 -0.93 -13.69
N ILE A 202 -4.72 -1.52 -12.83
CA ILE A 202 -6.05 -2.01 -13.24
C ILE A 202 -6.94 -0.84 -13.68
N ALA A 203 -6.94 0.27 -12.93
CA ALA A 203 -7.76 1.43 -13.24
C ALA A 203 -7.35 2.02 -14.60
N ALA A 204 -6.04 2.20 -14.85
CA ALA A 204 -5.52 2.64 -16.14
C ALA A 204 -5.95 1.70 -17.27
N TYR A 205 -5.89 0.38 -17.06
CA TYR A 205 -6.38 -0.60 -18.04
C TYR A 205 -7.88 -0.47 -18.31
N LYS A 206 -8.71 -0.32 -17.26
CA LYS A 206 -10.18 -0.16 -17.38
C LYS A 206 -10.55 1.14 -18.09
N VAL A 207 -9.92 2.25 -17.73
CA VAL A 207 -10.15 3.56 -18.36
C VAL A 207 -9.80 3.50 -19.85
N ASN A 208 -8.70 2.83 -20.22
CA ASN A 208 -8.27 2.73 -21.62
C ASN A 208 -9.10 1.72 -22.43
N SER A 209 -9.63 0.67 -21.81
CA SER A 209 -10.43 -0.34 -22.49
C SER A 209 -11.91 0.01 -22.61
N GLY A 210 -12.39 1.04 -21.90
CA GLY A 210 -13.81 1.43 -21.91
C GLY A 210 -14.76 0.38 -21.34
N THR A 211 -14.23 -0.64 -20.65
CA THR A 211 -14.98 -1.76 -20.10
C THR A 211 -15.57 -1.39 -18.74
N PHE A 212 -16.50 -0.44 -18.73
CA PHE A 212 -17.41 -0.29 -17.60
C PHE A 212 -18.50 -1.35 -17.75
N PRO A 213 -18.71 -2.22 -16.75
CA PRO A 213 -19.85 -3.12 -16.78
C PRO A 213 -21.12 -2.25 -16.90
N GLU A 214 -21.90 -2.50 -17.94
CA GLU A 214 -23.16 -1.80 -18.16
C GLU A 214 -24.06 -2.05 -16.96
N ARG A 215 -24.67 -0.99 -16.43
CA ARG A 215 -25.51 -1.10 -15.23
C ARG A 215 -26.66 -2.05 -15.55
N GLU A 216 -26.58 -3.28 -15.06
CA GLU A 216 -27.65 -4.25 -15.22
C GLU A 216 -28.91 -3.73 -14.54
N ILE A 217 -30.01 -3.74 -15.28
CA ILE A 217 -31.31 -3.36 -14.75
C ILE A 217 -31.65 -4.38 -13.67
N VAL A 218 -31.83 -3.89 -12.44
CA VAL A 218 -32.21 -4.72 -11.29
C VAL A 218 -33.53 -5.43 -11.62
N SER A 219 -33.47 -6.73 -11.89
CA SER A 219 -34.62 -7.59 -12.17
C SER A 219 -35.26 -8.13 -10.87
N MET A 220 -35.32 -7.31 -9.83
CA MET A 220 -36.09 -7.66 -8.64
C MET A 220 -37.58 -7.51 -8.97
N THR A 221 -38.30 -8.62 -9.01
CA THR A 221 -39.77 -8.62 -8.93
C THR A 221 -40.15 -8.23 -7.50
N PRO A 222 -40.85 -7.10 -7.29
CA PRO A 222 -41.23 -6.69 -5.95
C PRO A 222 -42.13 -7.75 -5.31
N GLU A 223 -41.68 -8.35 -4.22
CA GLU A 223 -42.56 -9.15 -3.37
C GLU A 223 -43.57 -8.18 -2.73
N ARG A 224 -44.86 -8.45 -2.89
CA ARG A 224 -45.96 -7.57 -2.46
C ARG A 224 -46.04 -7.46 -0.94
N LYS A 225 -45.12 -6.72 -0.30
CA LYS A 225 -45.37 -6.06 0.98
C LYS A 225 -45.44 -4.56 0.72
N GLN A 226 -46.67 -4.08 0.62
CA GLN A 226 -46.96 -2.66 0.45
C GLN A 226 -46.64 -1.94 1.76
N ALA A 227 -45.44 -1.36 1.87
CA ALA A 227 -45.24 -0.25 2.79
C ALA A 227 -46.22 0.85 2.37
N ARG A 228 -47.12 1.27 3.28
CA ARG A 228 -48.19 2.25 2.96
C ARG A 228 -47.63 3.61 2.54
N ALA A 229 -46.46 3.99 3.08
CA ALA A 229 -45.68 5.12 2.65
C ALA A 229 -44.22 4.88 3.06
N ILE A 230 -43.28 5.11 2.13
CA ILE A 230 -41.85 5.20 2.42
C ILE A 230 -41.48 6.65 2.12
N VAL A 231 -41.07 7.40 3.14
CA VAL A 231 -40.48 8.72 2.97
C VAL A 231 -38.98 8.54 3.06
N LEU A 232 -38.32 8.56 1.90
CA LEU A 232 -36.87 8.58 1.81
C LEU A 232 -36.45 10.04 1.59
N LEU A 233 -35.88 10.65 2.63
CA LEU A 233 -35.21 11.94 2.53
C LEU A 233 -33.73 11.68 2.28
N VAL A 234 -33.26 12.01 1.08
CA VAL A 234 -31.83 12.03 0.75
C VAL A 234 -31.46 13.49 0.55
N ASP A 235 -30.57 14.00 1.40
CA ASP A 235 -29.91 15.28 1.18
C ASP A 235 -28.46 14.99 0.81
N GLU A 236 -28.07 15.40 -0.40
CA GLU A 236 -26.73 15.16 -0.94
C GLU A 236 -25.68 16.15 -0.40
N SER A 237 -26.11 17.17 0.35
CA SER A 237 -25.28 18.31 0.76
C SER A 237 -25.04 18.43 2.26
N ILE A 238 -25.61 17.54 3.07
CA ILE A 238 -25.41 17.54 4.52
C ILE A 238 -24.28 16.59 4.89
N ARG A 239 -23.18 17.13 5.42
CA ARG A 239 -22.12 16.31 6.03
C ARG A 239 -22.57 15.80 7.40
N SER A 240 -22.12 14.60 7.77
CA SER A 240 -22.52 13.93 9.02
C SER A 240 -22.15 14.69 10.29
N ASP A 241 -21.15 15.56 10.25
CA ASP A 241 -20.72 16.41 11.36
C ASP A 241 -21.66 17.61 11.65
N PHE A 242 -22.55 17.94 10.71
CA PHE A 242 -23.57 18.97 10.90
C PHE A 242 -24.96 18.41 11.28
N VAL A 243 -25.10 17.09 11.39
CA VAL A 243 -26.34 16.45 11.77
C VAL A 243 -26.36 16.26 13.28
N SER A 244 -27.18 17.04 13.99
CA SER A 244 -27.59 16.68 15.34
C SER A 244 -28.76 15.71 15.26
N LEU A 245 -28.63 14.56 15.93
CA LEU A 245 -29.72 13.60 16.11
C LEU A 245 -30.45 13.80 17.44
N GLU A 246 -30.01 14.78 18.23
CA GLU A 246 -30.70 15.15 19.46
C GLU A 246 -31.95 15.96 19.11
N PRO A 247 -33.13 15.63 19.69
CA PRO A 247 -34.33 16.42 19.48
C PRO A 247 -34.12 17.85 20.03
N PRO A 248 -34.71 18.87 19.39
CA PRO A 248 -34.64 20.25 19.84
C PRO A 248 -35.30 20.47 21.22
#